data_AF-A0A073K6D4-F1
#
_entry.id   AF-A0A073K6D4-F1
#
_cell.length_a   1.000
_cell.length_b   1.000
_cell.length_c   1.000
_cell.angle_alpha   90.00
_cell.angle_beta   90.00
_cell.angle_gamma   90.00
#
_symmetry.space_group_name_H-M   'P 1'
#
loop_
_entity.id
_entity.type
_entity.pdbx_description
1 polymer ?
#
loop_
_entity_poly.entity_id
_entity_poly.type
_entity_poly.pdbx_seq_one_letter_code
_entity_poly.pdbx_strand_id
1 'polypeptide(L)'
;MNNNSFITIFKIIIPGLTIGTLLFVGFHGGNFSSNQGFVPSGWSNVLTAMATSGIIFAFNGFQSPINMTGEAKNPGRSIPRAVIGSLLIATVIYVLLQITFIGAVDPTMIVNVWSNLNFNSPYRDVNASINLLKLAM
;
A
#
# COMPACT_ATOMS: atom_id res chain seq x y z
N MET A 1 7.06 5.98 -29.10
CA MET A 1 6.51 6.44 -27.81
C MET A 1 7.62 7.07 -27.02
N ASN A 2 7.46 8.32 -26.57
CA ASN A 2 8.48 9.00 -25.78
C ASN A 2 8.72 8.22 -24.47
N ASN A 3 9.97 8.17 -24.00
CA ASN A 3 10.40 7.37 -22.84
C ASN A 3 9.52 7.57 -21.59
N ASN A 4 8.92 8.76 -21.45
CA ASN A 4 8.01 9.11 -20.36
C ASN A 4 6.63 8.42 -20.44
N SER A 5 6.12 8.17 -21.65
CA SER A 5 4.88 7.43 -21.89
C SER A 5 5.03 5.95 -21.53
N PHE A 6 6.21 5.38 -21.74
CA PHE A 6 6.50 3.98 -21.39
C PHE A 6 6.42 3.76 -19.87
N ILE A 7 7.09 4.60 -19.08
CA ILE A 7 7.06 4.52 -17.62
C ILE A 7 5.62 4.68 -17.08
N THR A 8 4.83 5.57 -17.68
CA THR A 8 3.45 5.81 -17.28
C THR A 8 2.56 4.60 -17.52
N ILE A 9 2.72 3.93 -18.66
CA ILE A 9 1.97 2.73 -19.02
C ILE A 9 2.32 1.57 -18.08
N PHE A 10 3.60 1.38 -17.75
CA PHE A 10 4.02 0.34 -16.81
C PHE A 10 3.42 0.53 -15.42
N LYS A 11 3.33 1.77 -14.93
CA LYS A 11 2.73 2.09 -13.63
C LYS A 11 1.25 1.72 -13.53
N ILE A 12 0.53 1.63 -14.65
CA ILE A 12 -0.89 1.29 -14.68
C ILE A 12 -1.10 -0.19 -15.04
N ILE A 13 -0.34 -0.69 -16.02
CA ILE A 13 -0.44 -2.08 -16.48
C ILE A 13 -0.06 -3.05 -15.37
N ILE A 14 1.02 -2.80 -14.61
CA ILE A 14 1.47 -3.75 -13.59
C ILE A 14 0.40 -3.96 -12.50
N PRO A 15 -0.12 -2.91 -11.82
CA PRO A 15 -1.18 -3.10 -10.84
C PRO A 15 -2.46 -3.67 -11.47
N GLY A 16 -2.83 -3.24 -12.68
CA GLY A 16 -4.02 -3.73 -13.36
C GLY A 16 -3.95 -5.22 -13.71
N LEU A 17 -2.81 -5.67 -14.24
CA LEU A 17 -2.55 -7.08 -14.51
C LEU A 17 -2.54 -7.90 -13.22
N THR A 18 -1.88 -7.41 -12.17
CA THR A 18 -1.87 -8.10 -10.86
C THR A 18 -3.29 -8.28 -10.31
N ILE A 19 -4.13 -7.24 -10.38
CA ILE A 19 -5.53 -7.33 -9.98
C ILE A 19 -6.26 -8.37 -10.83
N GLY A 20 -6.06 -8.36 -12.15
CA GLY A 20 -6.68 -9.31 -13.07
C GLY A 20 -6.25 -10.76 -12.85
N THR A 21 -4.95 -11.00 -12.61
CA THR A 21 -4.43 -12.35 -12.35
C THR A 21 -4.91 -12.88 -11.01
N LEU A 22 -4.93 -12.06 -9.96
CA LEU A 22 -5.44 -12.46 -8.65
C LEU A 22 -6.93 -12.84 -8.71
N LEU A 23 -7.73 -12.06 -9.43
CA LEU A 23 -9.15 -12.40 -9.66
C LEU A 23 -9.33 -13.70 -10.46
N PHE A 24 -8.41 -14.01 -11.37
CA PHE A 24 -8.45 -15.23 -12.18
C PHE A 24 -8.03 -16.48 -11.40
N VAL A 25 -7.06 -16.36 -10.47
CA VAL A 25 -6.58 -17.48 -9.63
C VAL A 25 -7.68 -18.01 -8.71
N GLY A 26 -8.59 -17.14 -8.26
CA GLY A 26 -9.76 -17.50 -7.47
C GLY A 26 -10.15 -16.36 -6.53
N PHE A 27 -11.39 -16.37 -6.03
CA PHE A 27 -11.84 -15.38 -5.06
C PHE A 27 -12.60 -16.05 -3.91
N HIS A 28 -11.95 -16.16 -2.76
CA HIS A 28 -12.44 -16.76 -1.53
C HIS A 28 -12.97 -15.67 -0.59
N GLY A 29 -14.24 -15.30 -0.75
CA GLY A 29 -14.88 -14.28 0.11
C GLY A 29 -14.88 -14.62 1.61
N GLY A 30 -14.74 -15.91 1.96
CA GLY A 30 -14.60 -16.37 3.34
C GLY A 30 -13.37 -15.79 4.06
N ASN A 31 -12.31 -15.41 3.34
CA ASN A 31 -11.08 -14.85 3.93
C ASN A 31 -11.30 -13.54 4.69
N PHE A 32 -12.37 -12.79 4.38
CA PHE A 32 -12.70 -11.55 5.08
C PHE A 32 -13.39 -11.79 6.43
N SER A 33 -13.83 -13.02 6.71
CA SER A 33 -14.58 -13.37 7.93
C SER A 33 -14.01 -14.57 8.70
N SER A 34 -13.14 -15.38 8.09
CA SER A 34 -12.72 -16.69 8.60
C SER A 34 -11.82 -16.65 9.85
N ASN A 35 -11.21 -15.51 10.17
CA ASN A 35 -10.31 -15.35 11.31
C ASN A 35 -10.76 -14.24 12.27
N GLN A 36 -11.90 -14.44 12.96
CA GLN A 36 -12.37 -13.54 14.03
C GLN A 36 -12.76 -12.11 13.54
N GLY A 37 -13.09 -11.96 12.26
CA GLY A 37 -13.53 -10.70 11.64
C GLY A 37 -12.43 -9.95 10.87
N PHE A 38 -12.71 -8.71 10.48
CA PHE A 38 -11.82 -7.91 9.61
C PHE A 38 -10.57 -7.36 10.34
N VAL A 39 -10.66 -7.13 11.66
CA VAL A 39 -9.57 -6.57 12.48
C VAL A 39 -9.37 -7.42 13.75
N PRO A 40 -8.93 -8.68 13.62
CA PRO A 40 -8.87 -9.61 14.74
C PRO A 40 -7.87 -9.19 15.83
N SER A 41 -6.81 -8.49 15.44
CA SER A 41 -5.76 -7.99 16.34
C SER A 41 -6.02 -6.56 16.84
N GLY A 42 -7.15 -5.95 16.52
CA GLY A 42 -7.46 -4.55 16.85
C GLY A 42 -6.69 -3.50 16.03
N TRP A 43 -7.18 -2.26 16.04
CA TRP A 43 -6.68 -1.15 15.23
C TRP A 43 -5.23 -0.74 15.54
N SER A 44 -4.79 -0.93 16.79
CA SER A 44 -3.40 -0.65 17.18
C SER A 44 -2.42 -1.44 16.33
N ASN A 45 -2.67 -2.74 16.14
CA ASN A 45 -1.82 -3.61 15.35
C ASN A 45 -1.86 -3.28 13.85
N VAL A 46 -3.00 -2.83 13.33
CA VAL A 46 -3.10 -2.32 11.94
C VAL A 46 -2.17 -1.10 11.78
N LEU A 47 -2.23 -0.15 12.71
CA LEU A 47 -1.44 1.07 12.63
C LEU A 47 0.06 0.80 12.79
N THR A 48 0.44 -0.11 13.72
CA THR A 48 1.82 -0.57 13.87
C THR A 48 2.30 -1.26 12.60
N ALA A 49 1.51 -2.16 12.01
CA ALA A 49 1.87 -2.85 10.77
C ALA A 49 2.06 -1.86 9.61
N MET A 50 1.19 -0.84 9.49
CA MET A 50 1.36 0.22 8.48
C MET A 50 2.69 0.96 8.61
N ALA A 51 3.11 1.26 9.85
CA ALA A 51 4.37 1.95 10.11
C ALA A 51 5.60 1.04 9.86
N THR A 52 5.57 -0.21 10.32
CA THR A 52 6.73 -1.12 10.26
C THR A 52 6.94 -1.78 8.89
N SER A 53 5.87 -1.96 8.12
CA SER A 53 5.95 -2.47 6.73
C SER A 53 6.30 -1.39 5.72
N GLY A 54 6.31 -0.12 6.11
CA GLY A 54 6.62 0.98 5.21
C GLY A 54 5.51 1.30 4.20
N ILE A 55 4.27 0.84 4.42
CA ILE A 55 3.12 1.13 3.53
C ILE A 55 2.95 2.64 3.30
N ILE A 56 3.31 3.47 4.29
CA ILE A 56 3.26 4.93 4.19
C ILE A 56 4.11 5.46 3.01
N PHE A 57 5.23 4.80 2.67
CA PHE A 57 6.09 5.20 1.56
C PHE A 57 5.44 4.98 0.19
N ALA A 58 4.47 4.08 0.07
CA ALA A 58 3.72 3.86 -1.18
C ALA A 58 2.94 5.11 -1.62
N PHE A 59 2.67 6.03 -0.69
CA PHE A 59 1.96 7.29 -0.93
C PHE A 59 2.88 8.49 -1.16
N ASN A 60 4.21 8.34 -1.18
CA ASN A 60 5.15 9.46 -1.33
C ASN A 60 5.16 10.11 -2.75
N GLY A 61 4.34 9.61 -3.68
CA GLY A 61 4.25 10.12 -5.05
C GLY A 61 3.64 11.51 -5.22
N PHE A 62 3.06 12.09 -4.16
CA PHE A 62 2.39 13.40 -4.20
C PHE A 62 3.31 14.60 -4.52
N GLN A 63 4.63 14.40 -4.48
CA GLN A 63 5.61 15.47 -4.76
C GLN A 63 5.71 15.80 -6.25
N SER A 64 5.36 14.86 -7.14
CA SER A 64 5.52 15.05 -8.59
C SER A 64 4.69 16.21 -9.16
N PRO A 65 3.39 16.38 -8.80
CA PRO A 65 2.61 17.57 -9.21
C PRO A 65 3.18 18.88 -8.65
N ILE A 66 3.74 18.86 -7.44
CA ILE A 66 4.29 20.05 -6.77
C ILE A 66 5.53 20.56 -7.52
N ASN A 67 6.38 19.66 -8.00
CA ASN A 67 7.57 20.04 -8.76
C ASN A 67 7.23 20.67 -10.12
N MET A 68 6.02 20.43 -10.65
CA MET A 68 5.54 20.97 -11.93
C MET A 68 4.72 22.27 -11.76
N THR A 69 4.73 22.87 -10.57
CA THR A 69 3.94 24.09 -10.28
C THR A 69 4.30 25.27 -11.18
N GLY A 70 5.55 25.36 -11.66
CA GLY A 70 6.01 26.42 -12.56
C GLY A 70 5.39 26.37 -13.97
N GLU A 71 4.90 25.21 -14.41
CA GLU A 71 4.27 25.01 -15.72
C GLU A 71 2.74 24.94 -15.63
N ALA A 72 2.18 25.00 -14.43
CA ALA A 72 0.77 24.80 -14.20
C ALA A 72 -0.06 26.06 -14.51
N LYS A 73 -1.05 25.94 -15.39
CA LYS A 73 -2.07 26.98 -15.59
C LYS A 73 -2.93 27.09 -14.32
N ASN A 74 -2.88 28.24 -13.64
CA ASN A 74 -3.55 28.52 -12.37
C ASN A 74 -3.13 27.58 -11.21
N PRO A 75 -1.90 27.69 -10.71
CA PRO A 75 -1.34 26.77 -9.73
C PRO A 75 -2.16 26.70 -8.43
N GLY A 76 -2.73 27.82 -7.98
CA GLY A 76 -3.51 27.90 -6.74
C GLY A 76 -4.75 27.00 -6.68
N ARG A 77 -5.26 26.51 -7.82
CA ARG A 77 -6.38 25.55 -7.85
C ARG A 77 -6.00 24.23 -8.53
N SER A 78 -5.14 24.27 -9.54
CA SER A 78 -4.76 23.09 -10.30
C SER A 78 -3.87 22.14 -9.50
N ILE A 79 -2.94 22.67 -8.70
CA ILE A 79 -2.01 21.84 -7.91
C ILE A 79 -2.73 21.09 -6.77
N PRO A 80 -3.55 21.74 -5.92
CA PRO A 80 -4.27 21.02 -4.87
C PRO A 80 -5.17 19.90 -5.45
N ARG A 81 -5.85 20.17 -6.57
CA ARG A 81 -6.70 19.17 -7.24
C ARG A 81 -5.89 18.03 -7.84
N ALA A 82 -4.76 18.31 -8.46
CA ALA A 82 -3.88 17.28 -9.02
C ALA A 82 -3.31 16.37 -7.91
N VAL A 83 -2.86 16.96 -6.79
CA VAL A 83 -2.37 16.21 -5.63
C VAL A 83 -3.46 15.31 -5.06
N ILE A 84 -4.62 15.88 -4.70
CA ILE A 84 -5.74 15.11 -4.12
C ILE A 84 -6.25 14.05 -5.10
N GLY A 85 -6.41 14.39 -6.38
CA GLY A 85 -6.86 13.46 -7.41
C GLY A 85 -5.89 12.28 -7.59
N SER A 86 -4.59 12.56 -7.66
CA SER A 86 -3.57 11.51 -7.77
C SER A 86 -3.56 10.59 -6.53
N LEU A 87 -3.73 11.16 -5.34
CA LEU A 87 -3.77 10.41 -4.09
C LEU A 87 -5.01 9.51 -3.99
N LEU A 88 -6.18 10.01 -4.41
CA LEU A 88 -7.41 9.23 -4.43
C LEU A 88 -7.32 8.07 -5.41
N ILE A 89 -6.81 8.31 -6.63
CA ILE A 89 -6.64 7.24 -7.63
C ILE A 89 -5.67 6.18 -7.12
N ALA A 90 -4.53 6.57 -6.54
CA ALA A 90 -3.57 5.63 -5.96
C ALA A 90 -4.20 4.81 -4.82
N THR A 91 -4.94 5.47 -3.93
CA THR A 91 -5.66 4.81 -2.83
C THR A 91 -6.61 3.74 -3.36
N VAL A 92 -7.42 4.05 -4.37
CA VAL A 92 -8.39 3.09 -4.94
C VAL A 92 -7.67 1.88 -5.52
N ILE A 93 -6.61 2.08 -6.31
CA ILE A 93 -5.85 0.98 -6.91
C ILE A 93 -5.23 0.09 -5.83
N TYR A 94 -4.62 0.68 -4.80
CA TYR A 94 -4.02 -0.09 -3.72
C TYR A 94 -5.05 -0.84 -2.90
N VAL A 95 -6.20 -0.24 -2.59
CA VAL A 95 -7.29 -0.94 -1.88
C VAL A 95 -7.81 -2.11 -2.70
N LEU A 96 -8.03 -1.94 -4.01
CA LEU A 96 -8.45 -3.03 -4.90
C LEU A 96 -7.40 -4.15 -4.94
N LEU A 97 -6.11 -3.81 -4.97
CA LEU A 97 -5.03 -4.78 -4.95
C LEU A 97 -5.04 -5.58 -3.63
N GLN A 98 -5.24 -4.92 -2.48
CA GLN A 98 -5.35 -5.62 -1.20
C GLN A 98 -6.58 -6.53 -1.13
N ILE A 99 -7.74 -6.08 -1.61
CA ILE A 99 -8.97 -6.89 -1.63
C ILE A 99 -8.78 -8.13 -2.51
N THR A 100 -8.25 -7.96 -3.71
CA THR A 100 -8.02 -9.07 -4.64
C THR A 100 -6.95 -10.03 -4.13
N PHE A 101 -5.91 -9.52 -3.48
CA PHE A 101 -4.90 -10.35 -2.83
C PHE A 101 -5.52 -11.20 -1.70
N ILE A 102 -6.24 -10.58 -0.76
CA ILE A 102 -6.89 -11.31 0.35
C ILE A 102 -7.89 -12.35 -0.20
N GLY A 103 -8.65 -12.00 -1.24
CA GLY A 103 -9.59 -12.94 -1.88
C GLY A 103 -8.89 -14.09 -2.61
N ALA A 104 -7.75 -13.85 -3.25
CA ALA A 104 -7.07 -14.87 -4.05
C ALA A 104 -6.28 -15.90 -3.24
N VAL A 105 -5.92 -15.57 -2.00
CA VAL A 105 -5.15 -16.47 -1.14
C VAL A 105 -5.98 -17.71 -0.77
N ASP A 106 -5.37 -18.88 -0.90
CA ASP A 106 -5.96 -20.15 -0.47
C ASP A 106 -6.15 -20.16 1.06
N PRO A 107 -7.38 -20.39 1.57
CA PRO A 107 -7.65 -20.42 3.01
C PRO A 107 -6.77 -21.40 3.81
N THR A 108 -6.33 -22.50 3.19
CA THR A 108 -5.48 -23.51 3.85
C THR A 108 -4.06 -23.01 4.10
N MET A 109 -3.57 -22.09 3.26
CA MET A 109 -2.24 -21.48 3.40
C MET A 109 -2.21 -20.45 4.53
N ILE A 110 -3.33 -19.75 4.76
CA ILE A 110 -3.45 -18.73 5.81
C ILE A 110 -3.12 -19.36 7.18
N VAL A 111 -3.64 -20.55 7.50
CA VAL A 111 -3.46 -21.15 8.84
C VAL A 111 -2.00 -21.50 9.17
N ASN A 112 -1.21 -21.90 8.16
CA ASN A 112 0.15 -22.40 8.37
C ASN A 112 1.26 -21.38 8.09
N VAL A 113 0.99 -20.39 7.24
CA VAL A 113 2.01 -19.42 6.81
C VAL A 113 2.22 -18.32 7.85
N TRP A 114 1.14 -17.73 8.39
CA TRP A 114 1.26 -16.57 9.30
C TRP A 114 2.04 -16.87 10.58
N SER A 115 2.08 -18.12 11.04
CA SER A 115 2.86 -18.55 12.20
C SER A 115 4.36 -18.68 11.93
N ASN A 116 4.77 -18.76 10.66
CA ASN A 116 6.15 -18.98 10.23
C ASN A 116 6.77 -17.78 9.49
N LEU A 117 6.06 -16.65 9.39
CA LEU A 117 6.59 -15.43 8.77
C LEU A 117 7.55 -14.71 9.73
N ASN A 118 8.80 -14.53 9.28
CA ASN A 118 9.79 -13.72 9.99
C ASN A 118 9.58 -12.24 9.66
N PHE A 119 9.04 -11.48 10.62
CA PHE A 119 8.76 -10.05 10.48
C PHE A 119 9.95 -9.13 10.83
N ASN A 120 11.18 -9.58 10.63
CA ASN A 120 12.35 -8.70 10.74
C ASN A 120 12.41 -7.74 9.55
N SER A 121 11.69 -6.63 9.67
CA SER A 121 11.76 -5.48 8.76
C SER A 121 12.88 -4.53 9.21
N PRO A 122 13.70 -3.98 8.29
CA PRO A 122 14.71 -2.96 8.61
C PRO A 122 14.16 -1.76 9.41
N TYR A 123 12.85 -1.49 9.31
CA TYR A 123 12.18 -0.40 10.02
C TYR A 123 11.87 -0.72 11.50
N ARG A 124 11.81 -2.01 11.89
CA ARG A 124 11.59 -2.43 13.28
C ARG A 124 12.81 -2.11 14.15
N ASP A 125 14.01 -2.36 13.63
CA ASP A 125 15.28 -2.11 14.34
C ASP A 125 15.53 -0.61 14.53
N VAL A 126 15.13 0.21 13.56
CA VAL A 126 15.17 1.66 13.68
C VAL A 126 14.26 2.14 14.81
N ASN A 127 13.03 1.62 14.93
CA ASN A 127 12.12 2.00 16.01
C ASN A 127 12.61 1.54 17.39
N ALA A 128 13.26 0.37 17.47
CA ALA A 128 13.91 -0.11 18.69
C ALA A 128 15.11 0.77 19.10
N SER A 129 15.95 1.16 18.13
CA SER A 129 17.09 2.05 18.37
C SER A 129 16.66 3.46 18.81
N ILE A 130 15.58 4.01 18.25
CA ILE A 130 15.02 5.31 18.64
C ILE A 130 14.45 5.27 20.07
N ASN A 131 13.77 4.19 20.46
CA ASN A 131 13.25 4.05 21.82
C ASN A 131 14.37 3.85 22.86
N LEU A 132 15.44 3.13 22.51
CA LEU A 132 16.63 3.01 23.36
C LEU A 132 17.34 4.37 23.55
N LEU A 133 17.42 5.18 22.49
CA LEU A 133 17.98 6.53 22.57
C LEU A 133 17.16 7.45 23.50
N LYS A 134 15.82 7.31 23.50
CA LYS A 134 14.91 8.04 24.39
C LYS A 134 14.97 7.62 25.85
N LEU A 135 15.44 6.40 26.14
CA LEU A 135 15.65 5.90 27.52
C LEU A 135 17.03 6.26 28.06
N ALA A 136 17.98 6.56 27.18
CA ALA A 136 19.35 6.94 27.52
C ALA A 136 19.53 8.47 27.70
N MET A 137 18.46 9.26 27.52
CA MET A 137 18.42 10.72 27.65
C MET A 137 17.45 11.11 28.75
#